data_AF-A0A068NIS7-F1
#
_entry.id   AF-A0A068NIS7-F1
#
_cell.length_a   1.000
_cell.length_b   1.000
_cell.length_c   1.000
_cell.angle_alpha   90.00
_cell.angle_beta   90.00
_cell.angle_gamma   90.00
#
_symmetry.space_group_name_H-M   'P 1'
#
loop_
_entity.id
_entity.type
_entity.pdbx_description
1 polymer ?
#
loop_
_entity_poly.entity_id
_entity_poly.type
_entity_poly.pdbx_seq_one_letter_code
_entity_poly.pdbx_strand_id
1 'polypeptide(L)'
;MSYIVGKSRLEVETMVSTKCRELANLEGAEEFIREFLADSTGCSKAYDPHNHDFDLYLPWVFQCLQSIGVKGPLSLPELGVMLMDAAWSLSQKGYLRPGPRSVMGEDLKADGKGYSLTPLGRQWVLQR
;
A
#
# COMPACT_ATOMS: atom_id res chain seq x y z
N MET A 1 19.55 17.61 -2.76
CA MET A 1 18.84 16.57 -3.54
C MET A 1 19.14 15.24 -2.88
N SER A 2 18.26 14.78 -1.99
CA SER A 2 18.38 13.45 -1.39
C SER A 2 17.71 12.46 -2.32
N TYR A 3 18.49 11.52 -2.86
CA TYR A 3 17.96 10.39 -3.61
C TYR A 3 17.26 9.47 -2.61
N ILE A 4 15.95 9.31 -2.72
CA ILE A 4 15.23 8.27 -1.99
C ILE A 4 15.62 6.96 -2.65
N VAL A 5 16.51 6.20 -1.98
CA VAL A 5 16.87 4.84 -2.39
C VAL A 5 15.64 3.97 -2.13
N GLY A 6 14.94 3.56 -3.19
CA GLY A 6 13.82 2.64 -3.09
C GLY A 6 14.26 1.29 -2.53
N LYS A 7 13.44 0.71 -1.63
CA LYS A 7 13.67 -0.62 -1.08
C LYS A 7 13.50 -1.68 -2.17
N SER A 8 14.34 -2.72 -2.15
CA SER A 8 14.16 -3.91 -2.96
C SER A 8 12.87 -4.66 -2.60
N ARG A 9 12.36 -5.48 -3.53
CA ARG A 9 11.15 -6.30 -3.30
C ARG A 9 11.25 -7.14 -2.01
N LEU A 10 12.41 -7.71 -1.74
CA LEU A 10 12.64 -8.54 -0.55
C LEU A 10 12.53 -7.72 0.74
N GLU A 11 13.00 -6.47 0.72
CA GLU A 11 12.88 -5.55 1.86
C GLU A 11 11.43 -5.13 2.10
N VAL A 12 10.65 -4.91 1.03
CA VAL A 12 9.21 -4.64 1.12
C VAL A 12 8.46 -5.85 1.67
N GLU A 13 8.73 -7.06 1.15
CA GLU A 13 8.12 -8.30 1.64
C GLU A 13 8.47 -8.56 3.12
N THR A 14 9.73 -8.30 3.52
CA THR A 14 10.16 -8.42 4.92
C THR A 14 9.45 -7.42 5.83
N MET A 15 9.31 -6.16 5.38
CA MET A 15 8.59 -5.12 6.11
C MET A 15 7.11 -5.50 6.30
N VAL A 16 6.44 -5.94 5.24
CA VAL A 16 5.05 -6.43 5.31
C VAL A 16 4.94 -7.60 6.29
N SER A 17 5.86 -8.56 6.23
CA SER A 17 5.85 -9.72 7.14
C SER A 17 5.94 -9.31 8.61
N THR A 18 6.87 -8.43 8.95
CA THR A 18 7.12 -8.03 10.35
C THR A 18 5.98 -7.17 10.87
N LYS A 19 5.62 -6.11 10.15
CA LYS A 19 4.63 -5.12 10.61
C LYS A 19 3.23 -5.72 10.67
N CYS A 20 2.83 -6.57 9.72
CA CYS A 20 1.52 -7.21 9.76
C CYS A 20 1.35 -8.21 10.92
N ARG A 21 2.44 -8.71 11.53
CA ARG A 21 2.35 -9.54 12.75
C ARG A 21 2.06 -8.71 14.00
N GLU A 22 2.33 -7.41 13.97
CA GLU A 22 2.18 -6.50 15.10
C GLU A 22 0.88 -5.67 15.03
N LEU A 23 0.13 -5.78 13.92
CA LEU A 23 -1.13 -5.08 13.74
C LEU A 23 -2.20 -5.58 14.71
N ALA A 24 -2.63 -4.68 15.59
CA ALA A 24 -3.66 -4.95 16.61
C ALA A 24 -4.87 -4.00 16.54
N ASN A 25 -4.74 -2.85 15.85
CA ASN A 25 -5.77 -1.83 15.79
C ASN A 25 -5.71 -1.02 14.48
N LEU A 26 -6.74 -0.18 14.28
CA LEU A 26 -6.91 0.64 13.09
C LEU A 26 -5.78 1.66 12.90
N GLU A 27 -5.34 2.32 13.98
CA GLU A 27 -4.28 3.35 13.92
C GLU A 27 -2.94 2.75 13.45
N GLY A 28 -2.57 1.58 13.99
CA GLY A 28 -1.39 0.85 13.55
C GLY A 28 -1.49 0.41 12.09
N ALA A 29 -2.70 0.03 11.63
CA ALA A 29 -2.93 -0.33 10.24
C ALA A 29 -2.80 0.88 9.30
N GLU A 30 -3.27 2.07 9.72
CA GLU A 30 -3.09 3.30 8.96
C GLU A 30 -1.60 3.69 8.85
N GLU A 31 -0.84 3.60 9.95
CA GLU A 31 0.59 3.91 9.94
C GLU A 31 1.36 2.90 9.09
N PHE A 32 0.99 1.62 9.13
CA PHE A 32 1.55 0.62 8.22
C PHE A 32 1.29 0.96 6.75
N ILE A 33 0.06 1.36 6.38
CA ILE A 33 -0.25 1.79 5.01
C ILE A 33 0.58 3.01 4.64
N ARG A 34 0.72 3.97 5.55
CA ARG A 34 1.56 5.15 5.35
C ARG A 34 2.99 4.75 5.04
N GLU A 35 3.64 3.96 5.90
CA GLU A 35 5.02 3.46 5.76
C GLU A 35 5.21 2.70 4.44
N PHE A 36 4.25 1.82 4.10
CA PHE A 36 4.28 1.05 2.86
C PHE A 36 4.24 1.92 1.60
N LEU A 37 3.33 2.91 1.58
CA LEU A 37 3.24 3.88 0.47
C LEU A 37 4.48 4.76 0.41
N ALA A 38 4.96 5.16 1.57
CA ALA A 38 6.19 5.89 1.75
C ALA A 38 7.39 5.18 1.10
N ASP A 39 7.60 3.90 1.41
CA ASP A 39 8.76 3.17 0.92
C ASP A 39 8.62 2.75 -0.55
N SER A 40 7.38 2.53 -1.02
CA SER A 40 7.10 2.24 -2.43
C SER A 40 7.24 3.45 -3.35
N THR A 41 7.04 4.68 -2.87
CA THR A 41 7.27 5.91 -3.67
C THR A 41 8.72 6.11 -4.10
N GLY A 42 9.69 5.41 -3.48
CA GLY A 42 11.09 5.41 -3.88
C GLY A 42 11.46 4.33 -4.91
N CYS A 43 10.58 3.37 -5.20
CA CYS A 43 10.88 2.28 -6.12
C CYS A 43 10.90 2.76 -7.57
N SER A 44 12.02 2.51 -8.25
CA SER A 44 12.19 2.77 -9.68
C SER A 44 11.06 2.15 -10.51
N LYS A 45 10.47 2.93 -11.42
CA LYS A 45 9.46 2.51 -12.40
C LYS A 45 9.84 1.27 -13.23
N ALA A 46 11.13 0.93 -13.26
CA ALA A 46 11.64 -0.23 -14.01
C ALA A 46 11.31 -1.60 -13.39
N TYR A 47 10.83 -1.65 -12.13
CA TYR A 47 10.72 -2.91 -11.39
C TYR A 47 9.32 -3.40 -11.09
N ASP A 48 8.25 -2.63 -11.37
CA ASP A 48 6.92 -3.06 -10.99
C ASP A 48 5.82 -2.61 -11.97
N PRO A 49 5.13 -3.55 -12.66
CA PRO A 49 3.94 -3.23 -13.45
C PRO A 49 2.78 -2.64 -12.62
N HIS A 50 2.87 -2.67 -11.28
CA HIS A 50 1.92 -2.02 -10.36
C HIS A 50 2.28 -0.56 -10.03
N ASN A 51 3.40 -0.04 -10.53
CA ASN A 51 3.90 1.32 -10.27
C ASN A 51 3.37 2.38 -11.25
N HIS A 52 2.32 2.04 -12.01
CA HIS A 52 1.53 3.03 -12.72
C HIS A 52 0.59 3.68 -11.71
N ASP A 53 0.94 4.91 -11.30
CA ASP A 53 0.09 5.83 -10.56
C ASP A 53 -0.55 5.32 -9.26
N PHE A 54 0.14 4.41 -8.57
CA PHE A 54 -0.20 3.97 -7.20
C PHE A 54 -1.60 3.37 -7.08
N ASP A 55 -2.08 2.68 -8.11
CA ASP A 55 -3.46 2.20 -8.20
C ASP A 55 -3.75 0.88 -7.46
N LEU A 56 -2.74 0.24 -6.84
CA LEU A 56 -2.84 -1.18 -6.44
C LEU A 56 -2.19 -1.53 -5.08
N TYR A 57 -2.09 -0.59 -4.12
CA TYR A 57 -1.41 -0.91 -2.86
C TYR A 57 -2.06 -2.07 -2.08
N LEU A 58 -3.40 -2.14 -2.00
CA LEU A 58 -4.08 -3.25 -1.32
C LEU A 58 -3.87 -4.60 -2.03
N PRO A 59 -4.10 -4.71 -3.35
CA PRO A 59 -3.75 -5.91 -4.10
C PRO A 59 -2.30 -6.37 -3.88
N TRP A 60 -1.35 -5.42 -3.85
CA TRP A 60 0.06 -5.75 -3.63
C TRP A 60 0.34 -6.21 -2.20
N VAL A 61 -0.20 -5.53 -1.19
CA VAL A 61 -0.11 -5.97 0.21
C VAL A 61 -0.71 -7.37 0.35
N PHE A 62 -1.88 -7.64 -0.22
CA PHE A 62 -2.49 -8.97 -0.21
C PHE A 62 -1.64 -10.03 -0.90
N GLN A 63 -1.03 -9.71 -2.03
CA GLN A 63 -0.11 -10.62 -2.72
C GLN A 63 1.10 -10.95 -1.85
N CYS A 64 1.69 -9.96 -1.17
CA CYS A 64 2.76 -10.18 -0.20
C CYS A 64 2.29 -11.08 0.95
N LEU A 65 1.12 -10.80 1.52
CA LEU A 65 0.57 -11.59 2.62
C LEU A 65 0.31 -13.06 2.25
N GLN A 66 -0.21 -13.31 1.05
CA GLN A 66 -0.43 -14.65 0.51
C GLN A 66 0.89 -15.40 0.27
N SER A 67 1.92 -14.69 -0.20
CA SER A 67 3.22 -15.29 -0.54
C SER A 67 4.04 -15.66 0.72
N ILE A 68 3.88 -14.90 1.80
CA ILE A 68 4.72 -15.01 3.00
C ILE A 68 4.14 -15.99 4.04
N GLY A 69 2.83 -16.23 4.03
CA GLY A 69 2.17 -17.05 5.04
C GLY A 69 2.26 -16.40 6.42
N VAL A 70 1.50 -15.33 6.65
CA VAL A 70 1.55 -14.57 7.91
C VAL A 70 0.93 -15.37 9.06
N LYS A 71 1.73 -15.65 10.10
CA LYS A 71 1.25 -16.10 11.42
C LYS A 71 1.33 -14.92 12.38
N GLY A 72 0.22 -14.22 12.53
CA GLY A 72 0.05 -13.07 13.45
C GLY A 72 -1.15 -13.27 14.37
N PRO A 73 -1.50 -12.25 15.19
CA PRO A 73 -2.67 -12.29 16.06
C PRO A 73 -3.98 -12.33 15.27
N LEU A 74 -3.98 -11.84 14.03
CA LEU A 74 -5.11 -11.86 13.11
C LEU A 74 -4.91 -12.92 12.03
N SER A 75 -5.99 -13.59 11.65
CA SER A 75 -6.03 -14.42 10.45
C SER A 75 -5.91 -13.56 9.19
N LEU A 76 -5.53 -14.17 8.06
CA LEU A 76 -5.39 -13.47 6.78
C LEU A 76 -6.68 -12.73 6.36
N PRO A 77 -7.90 -13.29 6.52
CA PRO A 77 -9.14 -12.55 6.28
C PRO A 77 -9.35 -11.35 7.22
N GLU A 78 -9.09 -11.50 8.52
CA GLU A 78 -9.25 -10.42 9.51
C GLU A 78 -8.27 -9.28 9.25
N LEU A 79 -7.02 -9.61 8.93
CA LEU A 79 -6.01 -8.65 8.51
C LEU A 79 -6.46 -7.90 7.24
N GLY A 80 -7.09 -8.60 6.31
CA GLY A 80 -7.65 -7.99 5.12
C GLY A 80 -8.76 -6.99 5.40
N VAL A 81 -9.69 -7.33 6.30
CA VAL A 81 -10.73 -6.39 6.74
C VAL A 81 -10.10 -5.17 7.41
N MET A 82 -9.15 -5.37 8.33
CA MET A 82 -8.47 -4.27 9.03
C MET A 82 -7.75 -3.31 8.06
N LEU A 83 -7.06 -3.84 7.06
CA LEU A 83 -6.37 -3.01 6.06
C LEU A 83 -7.36 -2.28 5.15
N MET A 84 -8.52 -2.88 4.83
CA MET A 84 -9.59 -2.21 4.08
C MET A 84 -10.27 -1.10 4.90
N ASP A 85 -10.46 -1.30 6.20
CA ASP A 85 -11.01 -0.28 7.09
C ASP A 85 -10.03 0.90 7.25
N ALA A 86 -8.74 0.60 7.39
CA ALA A 86 -7.70 1.62 7.43
C ALA A 86 -7.61 2.40 6.11
N ALA A 87 -7.71 1.69 4.97
CA ALA A 87 -7.81 2.29 3.65
C ALA A 87 -8.95 3.31 3.54
N TRP A 88 -10.13 2.88 4.01
CA TRP A 88 -11.34 3.69 3.97
C TRP A 88 -11.20 4.91 4.89
N SER A 89 -10.70 4.73 6.11
CA SER A 89 -10.44 5.83 7.04
C SER A 89 -9.47 6.87 6.44
N LEU A 90 -8.37 6.43 5.84
CA LEU A 90 -7.41 7.30 5.14
C LEU A 90 -8.04 8.00 3.92
N SER A 91 -9.01 7.36 3.26
CA SER A 91 -9.79 7.99 2.20
C SER A 91 -10.72 9.08 2.76
N GLN A 92 -11.38 8.85 3.89
CA GLN A 92 -12.22 9.86 4.55
C GLN A 92 -11.40 11.05 5.06
N LYS A 93 -10.14 10.81 5.47
CA LYS A 93 -9.16 11.85 5.84
C LYS A 93 -8.61 12.62 4.61
N GLY A 94 -8.93 12.18 3.40
CA GLY A 94 -8.49 12.81 2.15
C GLY A 94 -7.06 12.48 1.73
N TYR A 95 -6.40 11.52 2.38
CA TYR A 95 -5.05 11.07 2.00
C TYR A 95 -5.09 10.11 0.82
N LEU A 96 -6.08 9.23 0.80
CA LEU A 96 -6.32 8.28 -0.28
C LEU A 96 -7.56 8.65 -1.09
N ARG A 97 -7.62 8.18 -2.32
CA ARG A 97 -8.83 8.14 -3.14
C ARG A 97 -8.94 6.77 -3.79
N PRO A 98 -10.15 6.22 -4.00
CA PRO A 98 -10.30 5.04 -4.84
C PRO A 98 -9.59 5.25 -6.18
N GLY A 99 -8.81 4.26 -6.61
CA GLY A 99 -8.02 4.36 -7.83
C GLY A 99 -8.93 4.65 -9.03
N PRO A 100 -8.55 5.56 -9.95
CA PRO A 100 -9.32 5.80 -11.15
C PRO A 100 -9.48 4.49 -11.92
N ARG A 101 -10.72 4.11 -12.19
CA ARG A 101 -11.00 3.08 -13.21
C ARG A 101 -10.49 3.67 -14.53
N SER A 102 -9.54 2.98 -15.18
CA SER A 102 -8.85 3.41 -16.41
C SER A 102 -9.67 4.41 -17.23
N VAL A 103 -9.22 5.67 -17.29
CA VAL A 103 -9.98 6.78 -17.90
C VAL A 103 -9.84 6.78 -19.43
N MET A 104 -8.81 6.11 -19.94
CA MET A 104 -8.54 5.88 -21.35
C MET A 104 -8.50 4.36 -21.50
N GLY A 105 -9.30 3.76 -22.38
CA GLY A 105 -9.45 2.31 -22.55
C GLY A 105 -8.20 1.51 -22.95
N GLU A 106 -7.02 1.92 -22.51
CA GLU A 106 -5.83 1.08 -22.43
C GLU A 106 -6.09 0.01 -21.37
N ASP A 107 -5.92 -1.25 -21.80
CA ASP A 107 -5.87 -2.46 -20.99
C ASP A 107 -4.66 -2.43 -20.03
N LEU A 108 -4.58 -1.39 -19.18
CA LEU A 108 -3.76 -1.41 -18.00
C LEU A 108 -4.42 -2.44 -17.09
N LYS A 109 -3.81 -3.63 -17.01
CA LYS A 109 -4.21 -4.77 -16.16
C LYS A 109 -4.34 -4.43 -14.66
N ALA A 110 -4.17 -3.17 -14.28
CA ALA A 110 -4.57 -2.58 -13.02
C ALA A 110 -6.06 -2.21 -13.07
N ASP A 111 -6.93 -3.23 -13.05
CA ASP A 111 -8.35 -3.03 -12.73
C ASP A 111 -8.42 -2.22 -11.44
N GLY A 112 -9.08 -1.06 -11.43
CA GLY A 112 -9.21 -0.11 -10.30
C GLY A 112 -9.75 -0.72 -9.00
N LYS A 113 -8.95 -1.59 -8.38
CA LYS A 113 -9.20 -2.43 -7.21
C LYS A 113 -8.35 -1.97 -6.00
N GLY A 114 -7.69 -0.82 -6.11
CA GLY A 114 -6.90 -0.21 -5.04
C GLY A 114 -7.23 1.25 -4.81
N TYR A 115 -6.36 1.95 -4.08
CA TYR A 115 -6.48 3.37 -3.82
C TYR A 115 -5.18 4.06 -4.22
N SER A 116 -5.28 5.28 -4.75
CA SER A 116 -4.14 6.12 -5.06
C SER A 116 -4.02 7.29 -4.09
N LEU A 117 -2.80 7.81 -3.94
CA LEU A 117 -2.56 9.00 -3.13
C LEU A 117 -3.17 10.26 -3.77
N THR A 118 -3.83 11.07 -2.96
CA THR A 118 -4.19 12.45 -3.32
C THR A 118 -2.95 13.36 -3.24
N PRO A 119 -3.01 14.62 -3.72
CA PRO A 119 -1.95 15.59 -3.47
C PRO A 119 -1.63 15.76 -1.98
N LEU A 120 -2.66 15.75 -1.12
CA LEU A 120 -2.51 15.81 0.33
C LEU A 120 -1.82 14.54 0.87
N GLY A 121 -2.25 13.37 0.40
CA GLY A 121 -1.64 12.09 0.75
C GLY A 121 -0.15 12.04 0.41
N ARG A 122 0.24 12.57 -0.76
CA ARG A 122 1.65 12.66 -1.18
C ARG A 122 2.49 13.48 -0.21
N GLN A 123 1.95 14.58 0.32
CA GLN A 123 2.67 15.37 1.34
C GLN A 123 2.75 14.62 2.67
N TRP A 124 1.64 14.01 3.09
CA TRP A 124 1.56 13.24 4.33
C TRP A 124 2.55 12.07 4.41
N VAL A 125 2.71 11.29 3.33
CA VAL A 125 3.69 10.19 3.29
C VAL A 125 5.15 10.68 3.26
N LEU A 126 5.41 11.95 3.00
CA LEU A 126 6.76 12.53 3.01
C LEU A 126 7.13 13.16 4.37
N GLN A 127 6.17 13.39 5.27
CA GLN A 127 6.36 14.01 6.59
C GLN A 127 6.68 13.00 7.71
N ARG A 128 7.44 11.95 7.39
CA ARG A 128 7.83 10.87 8.32
C ARG A 128 9.08 11.22 9.10
#